data_AF-A0A1G2PMZ4-F1
#
_entry.id   AF-A0A1G2PMZ4-F1
#
_cell.length_a   1.000
_cell.length_b   1.000
_cell.length_c   1.000
_cell.angle_alpha   90.00
_cell.angle_beta   90.00
_cell.angle_gamma   90.00
#
_symmetry.space_group_name_H-M   'P 1'
#
loop_
_entity.id
_entity.type
_entity.pdbx_description
1 polymer ?
#
loop_
_entity_poly.entity_id
_entity_poly.type
_entity_poly.pdbx_seq_one_letter_code
_entity_poly.pdbx_strand_id
1 'polypeptide(L)'
;MRTSTTILIKTDKVVKNAAKKAAEEIGIPLSTILNAYLRAFARERRVEFEVPRIPNAATRKAIADARFGRNIKTFTKFEDLAAYIRAL
;
A
#
# COMPACT_ATOMS: atom_id res chain seq x y z
N MET A 1 -31.07 -16.70 12.41
CA MET A 1 -30.93 -17.21 11.02
C MET A 1 -29.63 -16.69 10.44
N ARG A 2 -28.84 -17.52 9.78
CA ARG A 2 -27.64 -17.08 9.07
C ARG A 2 -28.06 -16.68 7.65
N THR A 3 -28.48 -15.43 7.49
CA THR A 3 -28.96 -14.92 6.20
C THR A 3 -27.76 -14.61 5.31
N SER A 4 -27.57 -15.39 4.26
CA SER A 4 -26.55 -15.14 3.23
C SER A 4 -27.22 -14.59 1.98
N THR A 5 -26.63 -13.54 1.40
CA THR A 5 -27.08 -12.94 0.15
C THR A 5 -26.00 -13.14 -0.92
N THR A 6 -26.42 -13.34 -2.17
CA THR A 6 -25.53 -13.53 -3.31
C THR A 6 -25.07 -12.19 -3.88
N ILE A 7 -23.79 -12.07 -4.20
CA ILE A 7 -23.23 -10.93 -4.94
C ILE A 7 -22.69 -11.43 -6.28
N LEU A 8 -23.12 -10.81 -7.39
CA LEU A 8 -22.60 -11.05 -8.72
C LEU A 8 -21.59 -9.96 -9.09
N ILE A 9 -20.33 -10.34 -9.32
CA ILE A 9 -19.25 -9.42 -9.71
C ILE A 9 -18.77 -9.80 -11.11
N LYS A 10 -18.87 -8.88 -12.06
CA LYS A 10 -18.25 -9.02 -13.39
C LYS A 10 -16.77 -8.64 -13.28
N THR A 11 -15.89 -9.50 -13.78
CA THR A 11 -14.44 -9.29 -13.80
C THR A 11 -13.82 -10.12 -14.91
N ASP A 12 -12.60 -9.79 -15.31
CA ASP A 12 -11.85 -10.53 -16.32
C ASP A 12 -11.47 -11.93 -15.83
N LYS A 13 -11.54 -12.91 -16.74
CA LYS A 13 -11.17 -14.30 -16.45
C LYS A 13 -9.73 -14.41 -15.94
N VAL A 14 -8.81 -13.63 -16.50
CA VAL A 14 -7.40 -13.62 -16.12
C VAL A 14 -7.23 -13.14 -14.68
N VAL A 15 -7.87 -12.03 -14.32
CA VAL A 15 -7.83 -11.46 -12.96
C VAL A 15 -8.43 -12.43 -11.95
N LYS A 16 -9.58 -13.02 -12.25
CA LYS A 16 -10.23 -14.02 -11.38
C LYS A 16 -9.32 -15.23 -11.12
N ASN A 17 -8.68 -15.76 -12.17
CA ASN A 17 -7.81 -16.91 -12.04
C ASN A 17 -6.55 -16.59 -11.24
N ALA A 18 -5.94 -15.43 -11.46
CA ALA A 18 -4.79 -14.96 -10.70
C ALA A 18 -5.13 -14.82 -9.21
N ALA A 19 -6.25 -14.17 -8.89
CA ALA A 19 -6.72 -14.01 -7.50
C ALA A 19 -7.04 -15.36 -6.84
N LYS A 20 -7.63 -16.31 -7.57
CA LYS A 20 -7.90 -17.66 -7.09
C LYS A 20 -6.61 -18.40 -6.73
N LYS A 21 -5.60 -18.35 -7.61
CA LYS A 21 -4.30 -18.98 -7.37
C LYS A 21 -3.61 -18.40 -6.14
N ALA A 22 -3.59 -17.08 -6.00
CA ALA A 22 -3.03 -16.41 -4.83
C ALA A 22 -3.73 -16.81 -3.52
N ALA A 23 -5.06 -16.99 -3.56
CA ALA A 23 -5.83 -17.46 -2.42
C ALA A 23 -5.53 -18.93 -2.07
N GLU A 24 -5.34 -19.79 -3.08
CA GLU A 24 -4.97 -21.20 -2.91
C GLU A 24 -3.56 -21.37 -2.34
N GLU A 25 -2.61 -20.51 -2.73
CA GLU A 25 -1.24 -20.51 -2.19
C GLU A 25 -1.19 -20.28 -0.68
N ILE A 26 -2.14 -19.51 -0.14
CA ILE A 26 -2.27 -19.26 1.31
C ILE A 26 -3.28 -20.19 2.00
N GLY A 27 -3.89 -21.12 1.26
CA GLY A 27 -4.84 -22.10 1.78
C GLY A 27 -6.21 -21.51 2.18
N ILE A 28 -6.61 -20.36 1.62
CA ILE A 28 -7.85 -19.67 1.97
C ILE A 28 -8.77 -19.57 0.74
N PRO A 29 -10.08 -19.87 0.85
CA PRO A 29 -11.01 -19.63 -0.25
C PRO A 29 -11.09 -18.16 -0.65
N LEU A 30 -11.08 -17.86 -1.96
CA LEU A 30 -11.22 -16.48 -2.48
C LEU A 30 -12.47 -15.77 -1.93
N SER A 31 -13.58 -16.48 -1.72
CA SER A 31 -14.80 -15.94 -1.12
C SER A 31 -14.60 -15.44 0.32
N THR A 32 -13.74 -16.10 1.11
CA THR A 32 -13.41 -15.67 2.48
C THR A 32 -12.67 -14.34 2.45
N ILE A 33 -11.73 -14.19 1.53
CA ILE A 33 -10.95 -12.95 1.33
C ILE A 33 -11.90 -11.81 0.92
N LEU A 34 -12.75 -12.03 -0.08
CA LEU A 34 -13.70 -11.02 -0.53
C LEU A 34 -14.67 -10.59 0.59
N ASN A 35 -15.17 -11.52 1.38
CA ASN A 35 -16.02 -11.20 2.53
C ASN A 35 -15.26 -10.41 3.62
N ALA A 36 -13.97 -10.69 3.84
CA ALA A 36 -13.15 -9.93 4.77
C ALA A 36 -12.97 -8.48 4.28
N TYR A 37 -12.68 -8.28 2.99
CA TYR A 37 -12.60 -6.94 2.39
C TYR A 37 -13.92 -6.18 2.47
N LEU A 38 -15.06 -6.81 2.20
CA LEU A 38 -16.38 -6.16 2.34
C LEU A 38 -16.63 -5.68 3.78
N ARG A 39 -16.25 -6.47 4.78
CA ARG A 39 -16.36 -6.08 6.20
C ARG A 39 -15.41 -4.95 6.57
N ALA A 40 -14.16 -5.01 6.09
CA ALA A 40 -13.17 -3.95 6.31
C ALA A 40 -13.66 -2.63 5.70
N PHE A 41 -14.12 -2.67 4.45
CA PHE A 41 -14.68 -1.50 3.77
C PHE A 41 -15.89 -0.93 4.52
N ALA A 42 -16.82 -1.77 4.98
CA ALA A 42 -17.98 -1.31 5.75
C ALA A 42 -17.60 -0.62 7.07
N ARG A 43 -16.53 -1.10 7.74
CA ARG A 43 -16.02 -0.55 9.00
C ARG A 43 -15.24 0.74 8.79
N GLU A 44 -14.32 0.76 7.84
CA GLU A 44 -13.33 1.82 7.67
C GLU A 44 -13.81 2.92 6.72
N ARG A 45 -14.79 2.63 5.86
CA ARG A 45 -15.33 3.56 4.85
C ARG A 45 -14.26 4.20 3.97
N ARG A 46 -13.16 3.47 3.73
CA ARG A 46 -12.02 3.89 2.93
C ARG A 46 -11.69 2.83 1.89
N VAL A 47 -11.30 3.28 0.71
CA VAL A 47 -10.70 2.46 -0.34
C VAL A 47 -9.22 2.82 -0.41
N GLU A 48 -8.35 1.81 -0.41
CA GLU A 48 -6.93 2.01 -0.66
C GLU A 48 -6.66 1.85 -2.16
N PHE A 49 -6.12 2.90 -2.76
CA PHE A 49 -5.58 2.85 -4.11
C PHE A 49 -4.06 2.81 -4.00
N GLU A 50 -3.46 1.72 -4.46
CA GLU A 50 -2.02 1.64 -4.61
C GLU A 50 -1.64 1.96 -6.06
N VAL A 51 -0.92 3.06 -6.24
CA VAL A 51 -0.13 3.29 -7.46
C VAL A 51 1.20 2.58 -7.26
N PRO A 52 1.75 1.87 -8.26
CA PRO A 52 3.07 1.26 -8.16
C PRO A 52 4.05 2.26 -7.55
N ARG A 53 4.62 1.92 -6.40
CA ARG A 53 5.51 2.79 -5.62
C ARG A 53 6.89 2.93 -6.27
N ILE A 54 6.92 3.29 -7.56
CA ILE A 54 8.13 3.68 -8.25
C ILE A 54 8.43 5.11 -7.78
N PRO A 55 9.53 5.35 -7.03
CA PRO A 55 9.85 6.69 -6.56
C PRO A 55 9.93 7.62 -7.77
N ASN A 56 9.33 8.81 -7.70
CA ASN A 56 9.39 9.76 -8.80
C ASN A 56 10.84 10.23 -9.05
N ALA A 57 11.08 10.98 -10.13
CA ALA A 57 12.44 11.40 -10.49
C ALA A 57 13.15 12.17 -9.36
N ALA A 58 12.42 13.03 -8.63
CA ALA A 58 12.96 13.78 -7.51
C ALA A 58 13.37 12.86 -6.35
N THR A 59 12.50 11.91 -5.97
CA THR A 59 12.81 10.94 -4.90
C THR A 59 13.97 10.02 -5.28
N ARG A 60 14.05 9.58 -6.54
CA ARG A 60 15.20 8.77 -7.02
C ARG A 60 16.51 9.54 -6.93
N LYS A 61 16.51 10.83 -7.31
CA LYS A 61 17.68 11.70 -7.20
C LYS A 61 18.10 11.89 -5.74
N ALA A 62 17.14 12.16 -4.85
CA ALA A 62 17.42 12.32 -3.41
C ALA A 62 18.03 11.04 -2.80
N ILE A 63 17.53 9.86 -3.17
CA ILE A 63 18.11 8.56 -2.75
C ILE A 63 19.53 8.40 -3.29
N ALA A 64 19.78 8.74 -4.56
CA ALA A 64 21.11 8.65 -5.15
C ALA A 64 22.09 9.61 -4.47
N ASP A 65 21.68 10.87 -4.25
CA ASP A 65 22.50 11.88 -3.58
C ASP A 65 22.84 11.43 -2.15
N ALA A 66 21.87 10.90 -1.39
CA ALA A 66 22.10 10.32 -0.07
C ALA A 66 23.09 9.14 -0.09
N ARG A 67 23.00 8.24 -1.08
CA ARG A 67 23.93 7.11 -1.22
C ARG A 67 25.36 7.54 -1.53
N PHE A 68 25.52 8.63 -2.28
CA PHE A 68 26.83 9.16 -2.66
C PHE A 68 27.35 10.24 -1.72
N GLY A 69 26.70 10.49 -0.57
CA GLY A 69 27.13 11.53 0.37
C GLY A 69 26.95 12.96 -0.13
N ARG A 70 26.15 13.17 -1.19
CA ARG A 70 25.91 14.47 -1.81
C ARG A 70 24.65 15.10 -1.23
N ASN A 71 24.64 16.42 -1.10
CA ASN A 71 23.49 17.17 -0.58
C ASN A 71 23.00 16.67 0.80
N ILE A 72 23.90 16.10 1.62
CA ILE A 72 23.59 15.65 2.99
C ILE A 72 24.09 16.70 3.98
N LYS A 73 23.23 17.08 4.92
CA LYS A 73 23.60 17.85 6.09
C LYS A 73 23.40 17.00 7.34
N THR A 74 24.46 16.83 8.11
CA THR A 74 24.45 16.04 9.34
C THR A 74 24.31 16.94 10.56
N PHE A 75 23.61 16.46 11.58
CA PHE A 75 23.43 17.14 12.85
C PHE A 75 23.77 16.18 13.97
N THR A 76 24.46 16.66 15.00
CA THR A 76 24.82 15.86 16.18
C THR A 76 23.81 15.98 17.30
N LYS A 77 22.97 17.02 17.28
CA LYS A 77 21.90 17.28 18.23
C LYS A 77 20.56 17.45 17.52
N PHE A 78 19.50 17.00 18.18
CA PHE A 78 18.14 17.10 17.63
C PHE A 78 17.67 18.56 17.53
N GLU A 79 18.07 19.41 18.47
CA GLU A 79 17.71 20.82 18.53
C GLU A 79 18.20 21.58 17.29
N ASP A 80 19.42 21.27 16.83
CA ASP A 80 20.02 21.88 15.64
C ASP A 80 19.30 21.43 14.36
N LEU A 81 18.91 20.16 14.29
CA LEU A 81 18.08 19.63 13.19
C LEU A 81 16.70 20.30 13.18
N ALA A 82 16.05 20.42 14.34
CA ALA A 82 14.73 21.01 14.47
C ALA A 82 14.72 22.49 14.09
N ALA A 83 15.75 23.25 14.50
CA ALA A 83 15.92 24.64 14.09
C ALA A 83 16.12 24.77 12.58
N TYR A 84 16.94 23.91 11.97
CA TYR A 84 17.18 23.90 10.52
C TYR A 84 15.90 23.59 9.72
N ILE A 85 15.13 22.58 10.12
CA ILE A 85 13.88 22.21 9.41
C ILE A 85 12.84 23.31 9.50
N ARG A 86 12.73 24.02 10.63
CA ARG A 86 11.78 25.13 10.78
C ARG A 86 12.12 26.36 9.93
N ALA A 87 13.38 26.49 9.51
CA ALA A 87 13.87 27.60 8.70
C ALA A 87 13.87 27.31 7.19
N LEU A 88 13.51 26.08 6.78
CA LEU A 88 13.31 25.67 5.37
C LEU A 88 11.90 26.04 4.88
#